data_AF-A0A2H3HYH7-F1
#
_entry.id   AF-A0A2H3HYH7-F1
#
_cell.length_a   1.000
_cell.length_b   1.000
_cell.length_c   1.000
_cell.angle_alpha   90.00
_cell.angle_beta   90.00
_cell.angle_gamma   90.00
#
_symmetry.space_group_name_H-M   'P 1'
#
loop_
_entity.id
_entity.type
_entity.pdbx_description
1 polymer ?
#
loop_
_entity_poly.entity_id
_entity_poly.type
_entity_poly.pdbx_seq_one_letter_code
_entity_poly.pdbx_strand_id
1 'polypeptide(L)'
;MYPYYWYSSDYNTVYSLIDSFKVRNIFTTVYVVLNAAISLIGSYYLKRSAQRILLQRRNGMHRTVPITHLVSWLTLSSFASYVKAVRKIPGGGFGLLMIGTGIFSLLHQYFTNSFINTVTMVSDCTFYNGSITTSNNDPLVPATTWPVSRLVYEAYLAAQNNGGKMGIYDKINYNTTSFWPRDEDILGWWGCTQEENGVISPSDWSSSDALQAWISSQNFLSTNRTWSEGSGSYDNGTSAGFLVMSASDETNDLQQWDFHAAILYPISGNSDLSTSNYQCSLTRSPNAPHWLPPIMPAVDTLGNWSDLAYGIIQDTDPDYYGFQLENILNGMTMIAGSGNTIHTELPSDARQTYSCVLSGTQIGLEILVLLAVLVFILLSIILADLYALVIYWRDGTHSRVREIPLGYLDWQLDAVREATSNRALSERDLGRFGFGWIDDKQSLGIKELSSDVDRAVSEVVIQNAPKK
;
A
#
# COMPACT_ATOMS: atom_id res chain seq x y z
N MET A 1 -10.24 -17.44 -14.69
CA MET A 1 -9.57 -17.44 -13.38
C MET A 1 -10.13 -16.26 -12.60
N TYR A 2 -11.13 -16.49 -11.75
CA TYR A 2 -11.86 -15.42 -11.05
C TYR A 2 -11.09 -15.00 -9.80
N PRO A 3 -10.75 -13.71 -9.62
CA PRO A 3 -10.32 -13.24 -8.32
C PRO A 3 -11.57 -13.13 -7.45
N TYR A 4 -11.62 -14.01 -6.45
CA TYR A 4 -12.58 -13.94 -5.37
C TYR A 4 -12.45 -12.59 -4.63
N TYR A 5 -13.60 -12.04 -4.26
CA TYR A 5 -13.74 -10.89 -3.37
C TYR A 5 -12.91 -11.10 -2.09
N TRP A 6 -11.93 -10.24 -1.84
CA TRP A 6 -11.28 -10.15 -0.53
C TRP A 6 -11.93 -9.04 0.29
N TYR A 7 -13.05 -9.37 0.95
CA TYR A 7 -13.28 -8.85 2.29
C TYR A 7 -12.69 -9.89 3.25
N SER A 8 -11.36 -9.95 3.32
CA SER A 8 -10.76 -10.61 4.47
C SER A 8 -10.96 -9.69 5.66
N SER A 9 -11.85 -10.09 6.57
CA SER A 9 -11.75 -9.66 7.95
C SER A 9 -10.51 -10.31 8.57
N ASP A 10 -9.32 -9.95 8.07
CA ASP A 10 -8.09 -10.26 8.77
C ASP A 10 -8.10 -9.38 10.01
N TYR A 11 -8.62 -9.93 11.11
CA TYR A 11 -8.68 -9.31 12.44
C TYR A 11 -7.30 -8.83 12.96
N ASN A 12 -6.23 -9.08 12.21
CA ASN A 12 -4.85 -8.77 12.52
C ASN A 12 -4.25 -7.64 11.67
N THR A 13 -5.01 -6.96 10.82
CA THR A 13 -4.47 -5.85 10.01
C THR A 13 -5.38 -4.63 9.97
N VAL A 14 -4.78 -3.44 10.00
CA VAL A 14 -5.47 -2.16 9.91
C VAL A 14 -5.14 -1.51 8.58
N TYR A 15 -6.18 -1.08 7.87
CA TYR A 15 -6.07 -0.44 6.57
C TYR A 15 -6.21 1.08 6.70
N SER A 16 -5.43 1.82 5.93
CA SER A 16 -5.46 3.28 5.86
C SER A 16 -5.26 3.76 4.43
N LEU A 17 -5.93 4.85 4.04
CA LEU A 17 -5.72 5.51 2.75
C LEU A 17 -4.50 6.44 2.74
N ILE A 18 -3.80 6.56 3.88
CA ILE A 18 -2.56 7.35 3.97
C ILE A 18 -1.42 6.55 3.33
N ASP A 19 -0.56 7.23 2.60
CA ASP A 19 0.65 6.68 1.99
C ASP A 19 1.56 5.94 2.99
N SER A 20 2.10 4.79 2.56
CA SER A 20 2.83 3.88 3.45
C SER A 20 4.16 4.43 3.91
N PHE A 21 4.83 5.27 3.11
CA PHE A 21 6.04 5.96 3.52
C PHE A 21 5.76 6.96 4.64
N LYS A 22 4.66 7.71 4.54
CA LYS A 22 4.23 8.61 5.64
C LYS A 22 3.92 7.83 6.92
N VAL A 23 3.16 6.72 6.82
CA VAL A 23 2.81 5.89 7.98
C VAL A 23 4.07 5.30 8.63
N ARG A 24 5.00 4.74 7.84
CA ARG A 24 6.29 4.22 8.33
C ARG A 24 7.09 5.28 9.08
N ASN A 25 7.15 6.50 8.56
CA ASN A 25 7.86 7.61 9.21
C ASN A 25 7.22 8.01 10.55
N ILE A 26 5.89 8.06 10.61
CA ILE A 26 5.16 8.35 11.86
C ILE A 26 5.50 7.32 12.93
N PHE A 27 5.33 6.02 12.64
CA PHE A 27 5.62 4.97 13.61
C PHE A 27 7.11 4.93 14.02
N THR A 28 8.02 5.09 13.06
CA THR A 28 9.46 5.16 13.34
C THR A 28 9.78 6.31 14.29
N THR A 29 9.23 7.50 14.04
CA THR A 29 9.43 8.67 14.91
C THR A 29 8.88 8.42 16.31
N VAL A 30 7.65 7.90 16.42
CA VAL A 30 7.03 7.57 17.71
C VAL A 30 7.87 6.57 18.49
N TYR A 31 8.39 5.52 17.84
CA TYR A 31 9.25 4.53 18.47
C TYR A 31 10.59 5.11 18.95
N VAL A 32 11.22 5.98 18.17
CA VAL A 32 12.45 6.67 18.60
C VAL A 32 12.18 7.53 19.83
N VAL A 33 11.11 8.32 19.82
CA VAL A 33 10.73 9.21 20.94
C VAL A 33 10.40 8.39 22.19
N LEU A 34 9.59 7.34 22.07
CA LEU A 34 9.25 6.48 23.20
C LEU A 34 10.50 5.80 23.78
N ASN A 35 11.39 5.30 22.94
CA ASN A 35 12.60 4.63 23.41
C ASN A 35 13.58 5.59 24.09
N ALA A 36 13.70 6.82 23.57
CA ALA A 36 14.45 7.88 24.23
C ALA A 36 13.85 8.25 25.59
N ALA A 37 12.52 8.37 25.67
CA ALA A 37 11.80 8.65 26.92
C ALA A 37 11.98 7.53 27.95
N ILE A 38 11.87 6.25 27.54
CA ILE A 38 12.11 5.09 28.42
C ILE A 38 13.55 5.11 28.95
N SER A 39 14.53 5.38 28.08
CA SER A 39 15.94 5.43 28.48
C SER A 39 16.22 6.57 29.47
N LEU A 40 15.66 7.76 29.22
CA LEU A 40 15.81 8.93 30.07
C LEU A 40 15.15 8.72 31.44
N ILE A 41 13.87 8.35 31.48
CA ILE A 41 13.15 8.12 32.73
C ILE A 41 13.73 6.91 33.48
N GLY A 42 14.12 5.87 32.75
CA GLY A 42 14.80 4.71 33.30
C GLY A 42 16.10 5.07 34.02
N SER A 43 16.89 6.00 33.47
CA SER A 43 18.12 6.49 34.12
C SER A 43 17.83 7.22 35.45
N TYR A 44 16.80 8.08 35.47
CA TYR A 44 16.37 8.76 36.70
C TYR A 44 15.83 7.78 37.73
N TYR A 45 15.06 6.79 37.29
CA TYR A 45 14.51 5.76 38.16
C TYR A 45 15.61 4.92 38.80
N LEU A 46 16.63 4.49 38.05
CA LEU A 46 17.80 3.78 38.60
C LEU A 46 18.52 4.64 39.63
N LYS A 47 18.64 5.96 39.36
CA LYS A 47 19.23 6.92 40.31
C LYS A 47 18.50 7.01 41.62
N ARG A 48 17.19 7.20 41.54
CA ARG A 48 16.32 7.21 42.72
C ARG A 48 16.31 5.85 43.42
N SER A 49 16.33 4.74 42.69
CA SER A 49 16.34 3.40 43.29
C SER A 49 17.62 3.11 44.07
N ALA A 50 18.79 3.45 43.54
CA ALA A 50 20.06 3.30 44.26
C ALA A 50 20.09 4.18 45.52
N GLN A 51 19.63 5.43 45.41
CA GLN A 51 19.45 6.35 46.54
C GLN A 51 18.59 5.75 47.64
N ARG A 52 17.44 5.18 47.25
CA ARG A 52 16.50 4.55 48.17
C ARG A 52 17.13 3.37 48.92
N ILE A 53 17.89 2.51 48.24
CA ILE A 53 18.53 1.36 48.89
C ILE A 53 19.56 1.81 49.93
N LEU A 54 20.37 2.84 49.66
CA LEU A 54 21.35 3.36 50.62
C LEU A 54 20.72 3.99 51.86
N LEU A 55 19.52 4.56 51.71
CA LEU A 55 18.77 5.17 52.82
C LEU A 55 18.05 4.15 53.70
N GLN A 56 17.76 2.95 53.20
CA GLN A 56 17.16 1.88 53.99
C GLN A 56 18.13 1.38 55.07
N ARG A 57 17.69 1.39 56.33
CA ARG A 57 18.37 0.69 57.43
C ARG A 57 17.80 -0.72 57.58
N ARG A 58 18.67 -1.72 57.58
CA ARG A 58 18.30 -3.10 57.95
C ARG A 58 19.10 -3.47 59.19
N ASN A 59 18.42 -3.82 60.28
CA ASN A 59 19.04 -4.17 61.56
C ASN A 59 20.02 -3.10 62.08
N GLY A 60 19.65 -1.81 61.97
CA GLY A 60 20.48 -0.69 62.44
C GLY A 60 21.68 -0.32 61.56
N MET A 61 22.01 -1.13 60.54
CA MET A 61 23.11 -0.85 59.61
C MET A 61 22.62 -0.27 58.28
N HIS A 62 23.43 0.63 57.71
CA HIS A 62 23.22 1.16 56.37
C HIS A 62 23.42 0.04 55.33
N ARG A 63 22.47 -0.09 54.42
CA ARG A 63 22.56 -1.09 53.36
C ARG A 63 23.52 -0.59 52.27
N THR A 64 24.44 -1.45 51.83
CA THR A 64 25.33 -1.15 50.72
C THR A 64 24.69 -1.53 49.39
N VAL A 65 24.94 -0.74 48.34
CA VAL A 65 24.50 -1.03 46.97
C VAL A 65 25.70 -1.58 46.20
N PRO A 66 25.59 -2.72 45.51
CA PRO A 66 26.66 -3.22 44.66
C PRO A 66 26.96 -2.21 43.54
N ILE A 67 28.24 -2.02 43.20
CA ILE A 67 28.68 -1.12 42.12
C ILE A 67 27.99 -1.44 40.79
N THR A 68 27.63 -2.71 40.56
CA THR A 68 26.89 -3.13 39.36
C THR A 68 25.48 -2.53 39.22
N HIS A 69 24.92 -1.99 40.30
CA HIS A 69 23.65 -1.26 40.29
C HIS A 69 23.85 0.27 40.21
N LEU A 70 25.10 0.73 40.30
CA LEU A 70 25.47 2.15 40.23
C LEU A 70 25.89 2.55 38.82
N VAL A 71 25.01 2.30 37.86
CA VAL A 71 25.25 2.52 36.42
C VAL A 71 24.08 3.30 35.83
N SER A 72 24.37 4.22 34.92
CA SER A 72 23.35 4.90 34.12
C SER A 72 22.66 3.92 33.15
N TRP A 73 21.60 4.38 32.47
CA TRP A 73 21.03 3.63 31.36
C TRP A 73 22.08 3.50 30.25
N LEU A 74 22.55 2.28 30.00
CA LEU A 74 23.63 2.02 29.05
C LEU A 74 23.07 1.78 27.65
N THR A 75 23.80 2.25 26.64
CA THR A 75 23.57 1.82 25.25
C THR A 75 23.91 0.34 25.10
N LEU A 76 23.39 -0.32 24.06
CA LEU A 76 23.59 -1.76 23.87
C LEU A 76 25.09 -2.14 23.77
N SER A 77 25.90 -1.31 23.12
CA SER A 77 27.35 -1.54 23.00
C SER A 77 28.07 -1.41 24.35
N SER A 78 27.80 -0.34 25.11
CA SER A 78 28.38 -0.13 26.44
C SER A 78 27.92 -1.21 27.44
N PHE A 79 26.67 -1.65 27.33
CA PHE A 79 26.12 -2.74 28.12
C PHE A 79 26.89 -4.05 27.87
N ALA A 80 27.09 -4.43 26.60
CA ALA A 80 27.82 -5.64 26.23
C ALA A 80 29.28 -5.62 26.72
N SER A 81 29.97 -4.48 26.56
CA SER A 81 31.33 -4.31 27.07
C SER A 81 31.38 -4.42 28.60
N TYR A 82 30.40 -3.84 29.31
CA TYR A 82 30.31 -3.92 30.77
C TYR A 82 30.13 -5.37 31.24
N VAL A 83 29.21 -6.13 30.64
CA VAL A 83 28.97 -7.53 30.98
C VAL A 83 30.22 -8.38 30.70
N LYS A 84 30.91 -8.14 29.57
CA LYS A 84 32.15 -8.85 29.23
C LYS A 84 33.25 -8.61 30.29
N ALA A 85 33.38 -7.38 30.79
CA ALA A 85 34.40 -7.03 31.78
C ALA A 85 34.05 -7.49 33.20
N VAL A 86 32.83 -7.22 33.65
CA VAL A 86 32.41 -7.41 35.06
C VAL A 86 31.72 -8.76 35.29
N ARG A 87 31.35 -9.49 34.22
CA ARG A 87 30.61 -10.76 34.23
C ARG A 87 29.30 -10.73 35.02
N LYS A 88 28.71 -9.54 35.17
CA LYS A 88 27.43 -9.30 35.86
C LYS A 88 26.58 -8.30 35.07
N ILE A 89 25.26 -8.47 35.16
CA ILE A 89 24.28 -7.61 34.50
C ILE A 89 24.21 -6.24 35.21
N PRO A 90 24.47 -5.12 34.50
CA PRO A 90 24.34 -3.78 35.07
C PRO A 90 22.87 -3.47 35.36
N GLY A 91 22.59 -2.83 36.51
CA GLY A 91 21.23 -2.45 36.92
C GLY A 91 20.36 -3.60 37.45
N GLY A 92 20.90 -4.81 37.63
CA GLY A 92 20.15 -5.97 38.11
C GLY A 92 19.03 -6.37 37.16
N GLY A 93 17.80 -6.55 37.66
CA GLY A 93 16.64 -6.92 36.82
C GLY A 93 16.29 -5.89 35.74
N PHE A 94 16.58 -4.60 35.97
CA PHE A 94 16.38 -3.54 34.99
C PHE A 94 17.39 -3.61 33.82
N GLY A 95 18.50 -4.35 33.99
CA GLY A 95 19.43 -4.61 32.89
C GLY A 95 18.79 -5.35 31.72
N LEU A 96 17.78 -6.19 31.97
CA LEU A 96 17.02 -6.85 30.90
C LEU A 96 16.22 -5.84 30.06
N LEU A 97 15.64 -4.81 30.70
CA LEU A 97 14.94 -3.73 30.00
C LEU A 97 15.91 -2.85 29.21
N MET A 98 17.13 -2.62 29.72
CA MET A 98 18.19 -1.90 28.98
C MET A 98 18.59 -2.66 27.70
N ILE A 99 18.77 -3.99 27.78
CA ILE A 99 19.03 -4.80 26.58
C ILE A 99 17.85 -4.72 25.61
N GLY A 100 16.61 -4.89 26.10
CA GLY A 100 15.42 -4.88 25.25
C GLY A 100 15.25 -3.56 24.50
N THR A 101 15.38 -2.43 25.19
CA THR A 101 15.33 -1.08 24.58
C THR A 101 16.48 -0.84 23.61
N GLY A 102 17.68 -1.34 23.91
CA GLY A 102 18.85 -1.27 23.04
C GLY A 102 18.74 -2.13 21.77
N ILE A 103 18.13 -3.31 21.84
CA ILE A 103 17.85 -4.13 20.65
C ILE A 103 16.73 -3.48 19.83
N PHE A 104 15.68 -3.01 20.50
CA PHE A 104 14.56 -2.36 19.84
C PHE A 104 14.97 -1.06 19.11
N SER A 105 15.90 -0.27 19.68
CA SER A 105 16.44 0.91 19.01
C SER A 105 17.09 0.60 17.66
N LEU A 106 17.59 -0.61 17.46
CA LEU A 106 18.20 -1.06 16.20
C LEU A 106 17.17 -1.69 15.26
N LEU A 107 16.24 -2.48 15.81
CA LEU A 107 15.33 -3.29 15.00
C LEU A 107 14.00 -2.61 14.64
N HIS A 108 13.61 -1.52 15.31
CA HIS A 108 12.31 -0.89 15.08
C HIS A 108 12.05 -0.52 13.61
N GLN A 109 13.07 -0.05 12.88
CA GLN A 109 12.96 0.26 11.45
C GLN A 109 12.67 -0.98 10.59
N TYR A 110 13.29 -2.11 10.93
CA TYR A 110 13.02 -3.38 10.26
C TYR A 110 11.59 -3.83 10.51
N PHE A 111 11.09 -3.72 11.74
CA PHE A 111 9.69 -4.01 12.05
C PHE A 111 8.74 -3.11 11.26
N THR A 112 8.93 -1.78 11.28
CA THR A 112 8.06 -0.87 10.53
C THR A 112 8.10 -1.12 9.03
N ASN A 113 9.25 -1.48 8.46
CA ASN A 113 9.35 -1.74 7.02
C ASN A 113 8.73 -3.09 6.62
N SER A 114 8.82 -4.11 7.47
CA SER A 114 8.28 -5.44 7.18
C SER A 114 6.76 -5.54 7.38
N PHE A 115 6.22 -4.84 8.38
CA PHE A 115 4.81 -4.97 8.78
C PHE A 115 3.93 -3.79 8.36
N ILE A 116 4.47 -2.80 7.64
CA ILE A 116 3.68 -1.74 7.00
C ILE A 116 3.88 -1.85 5.51
N ASN A 117 2.85 -2.27 4.78
CA ASN A 117 2.91 -2.56 3.35
C ASN A 117 1.99 -1.64 2.55
N THR A 118 2.40 -1.30 1.33
CA THR A 118 1.50 -0.67 0.37
C THR A 118 0.60 -1.74 -0.22
N VAL A 119 -0.71 -1.49 -0.26
CA VAL A 119 -1.68 -2.39 -0.86
C VAL A 119 -2.64 -1.61 -1.75
N THR A 120 -3.16 -2.25 -2.78
CA THR A 120 -4.20 -1.67 -3.62
C THR A 120 -5.56 -1.87 -2.94
N MET A 121 -6.29 -0.78 -2.72
CA MET A 121 -7.60 -0.79 -2.07
C MET A 121 -8.67 -0.26 -3.02
N VAL A 122 -9.83 -0.89 -2.99
CA VAL A 122 -11.00 -0.35 -3.70
C VAL A 122 -11.58 0.80 -2.89
N SER A 123 -11.85 1.92 -3.55
CA SER A 123 -12.45 3.13 -2.95
C SER A 123 -13.44 3.79 -3.90
N ASP A 124 -14.16 4.79 -3.38
CA ASP A 124 -15.02 5.67 -4.17
C ASP A 124 -14.21 6.92 -4.58
N CYS A 125 -13.89 7.05 -5.86
CA CYS A 125 -13.23 8.23 -6.41
C CYS A 125 -14.27 9.26 -6.86
N THR A 126 -13.97 10.54 -6.68
CA THR A 126 -14.78 11.62 -7.24
C THR A 126 -14.69 11.63 -8.76
N PHE A 127 -15.84 11.60 -9.43
CA PHE A 127 -15.94 11.84 -10.86
C PHE A 127 -15.87 13.34 -11.12
N TYR A 128 -14.97 13.77 -12.01
CA TYR A 128 -14.82 15.19 -12.36
C TYR A 128 -15.43 15.47 -13.73
N ASN A 129 -14.91 14.80 -14.75
CA ASN A 129 -15.40 14.89 -16.11
C ASN A 129 -15.07 13.61 -16.87
N GLY A 130 -15.88 13.28 -17.88
CA GLY A 130 -15.64 12.06 -18.64
C GLY A 130 -16.79 11.70 -19.56
N SER A 131 -16.91 10.41 -19.82
CA SER A 131 -18.04 9.83 -20.54
C SER A 131 -19.07 9.31 -19.55
N ILE A 132 -20.34 9.59 -19.80
CA ILE A 132 -21.47 9.10 -19.00
C ILE A 132 -22.41 8.39 -19.96
N THR A 133 -22.57 7.07 -19.83
CA THR A 133 -23.34 6.25 -20.77
C THR A 133 -24.85 6.56 -20.75
N THR A 134 -25.32 7.27 -19.73
CA THR A 134 -26.72 7.67 -19.56
C THR A 134 -27.00 9.12 -19.94
N SER A 135 -26.03 9.83 -20.56
CA SER A 135 -26.18 11.26 -20.87
C SER A 135 -27.04 11.54 -22.09
N ASN A 136 -27.13 10.60 -23.03
CA ASN A 136 -27.81 10.77 -24.30
C ASN A 136 -28.83 9.65 -24.54
N ASN A 137 -30.04 10.05 -24.93
CA ASN A 137 -31.12 9.14 -25.32
C ASN A 137 -31.43 9.20 -26.83
N ASP A 138 -30.82 10.13 -27.56
CA ASP A 138 -31.02 10.24 -29.01
C ASP A 138 -30.25 9.14 -29.74
N PRO A 139 -30.83 8.54 -30.80
CA PRO A 139 -30.12 7.56 -31.62
C PRO A 139 -28.85 8.17 -32.20
N LEU A 140 -27.73 7.53 -31.94
CA LEU A 140 -26.43 8.05 -32.33
C LEU A 140 -25.53 6.91 -32.81
N VAL A 141 -24.83 7.14 -33.91
CA VAL A 141 -23.88 6.16 -34.46
C VAL A 141 -22.59 6.25 -33.64
N PRO A 142 -22.23 5.21 -32.87
CA PRO A 142 -20.93 5.17 -32.21
C PRO A 142 -19.86 5.01 -33.28
N ALA A 143 -18.77 5.76 -33.18
CA ALA A 143 -17.73 5.77 -34.21
C ALA A 143 -16.37 5.39 -33.62
N THR A 144 -15.67 4.46 -34.26
CA THR A 144 -14.35 3.96 -33.82
C THR A 144 -13.29 5.06 -33.72
N THR A 145 -13.44 6.12 -34.52
CA THR A 145 -12.46 7.22 -34.65
C THR A 145 -12.64 8.34 -33.62
N TRP A 146 -13.68 8.32 -32.79
CA TRP A 146 -13.96 9.41 -31.87
C TRP A 146 -13.15 9.29 -30.57
N PRO A 147 -12.85 10.40 -29.88
CA PRO A 147 -12.06 10.39 -28.64
C PRO A 147 -12.63 9.50 -27.54
N VAL A 148 -13.96 9.40 -27.45
CA VAL A 148 -14.65 8.56 -26.46
C VAL A 148 -14.35 7.08 -26.65
N SER A 149 -14.14 6.63 -27.88
CA SER A 149 -13.81 5.24 -28.18
C SER A 149 -12.48 4.86 -27.53
N ARG A 150 -11.48 5.74 -27.64
CA ARG A 150 -10.20 5.57 -26.93
C ARG A 150 -10.39 5.51 -25.41
N LEU A 151 -11.18 6.43 -24.85
CA LEU A 151 -11.44 6.49 -23.41
C LEU A 151 -12.09 5.19 -22.88
N VAL A 152 -13.06 4.64 -23.64
CA VAL A 152 -13.73 3.37 -23.32
C VAL A 152 -12.74 2.20 -23.35
N TYR A 153 -11.90 2.11 -24.38
CA TYR A 153 -10.86 1.07 -24.44
C TYR A 153 -9.81 1.20 -23.33
N GLU A 154 -9.38 2.42 -22.99
CA GLU A 154 -8.48 2.65 -21.87
C GLU A 154 -9.13 2.24 -20.53
N ALA A 155 -10.42 2.49 -20.35
CA ALA A 155 -11.17 2.04 -19.16
C ALA A 155 -11.27 0.52 -19.09
N TYR A 156 -11.47 -0.16 -20.22
CA TYR A 156 -11.45 -1.62 -20.30
C TYR A 156 -10.09 -2.20 -19.92
N LEU A 157 -9.01 -1.65 -20.47
CA LEU A 157 -7.65 -2.05 -20.10
C LEU A 157 -7.37 -1.80 -18.61
N ALA A 158 -7.79 -0.65 -18.08
CA ALA A 158 -7.62 -0.35 -16.66
C ALA A 158 -8.44 -1.28 -15.76
N ALA A 159 -9.71 -1.53 -16.10
CA ALA A 159 -10.56 -2.47 -15.39
C ALA A 159 -9.90 -3.86 -15.37
N GLN A 160 -9.45 -4.36 -16.53
CA GLN A 160 -8.77 -5.66 -16.63
C GLN A 160 -7.49 -5.70 -15.78
N ASN A 161 -6.62 -4.70 -15.90
CA ASN A 161 -5.36 -4.62 -15.15
C ASN A 161 -5.58 -4.54 -13.63
N ASN A 162 -6.65 -3.89 -13.20
CA ASN A 162 -7.02 -3.76 -11.80
C ASN A 162 -7.89 -4.93 -11.30
N GLY A 163 -8.20 -5.92 -12.14
CA GLY A 163 -9.02 -7.09 -11.80
C GLY A 163 -10.51 -6.80 -11.64
N GLY A 164 -11.01 -5.76 -12.28
CA GLY A 164 -12.43 -5.40 -12.36
C GLY A 164 -13.19 -6.21 -13.40
N LYS A 165 -14.52 -6.13 -13.34
CA LYS A 165 -15.42 -6.81 -14.30
C LYS A 165 -15.63 -5.96 -15.55
N MET A 166 -15.74 -6.61 -16.70
CA MET A 166 -16.03 -5.98 -17.97
C MET A 166 -17.55 -5.84 -18.14
N GLY A 167 -17.99 -4.77 -18.80
CA GLY A 167 -19.39 -4.51 -19.08
C GLY A 167 -19.62 -3.11 -19.62
N ILE A 168 -20.86 -2.66 -19.54
CA ILE A 168 -21.28 -1.31 -19.89
C ILE A 168 -21.24 -0.49 -18.60
N TYR A 169 -20.26 0.41 -18.49
CA TYR A 169 -20.11 1.22 -17.28
C TYR A 169 -21.05 2.42 -17.32
N ASP A 170 -21.60 2.80 -16.17
CA ASP A 170 -22.46 3.99 -16.03
C ASP A 170 -21.70 5.27 -16.43
N LYS A 171 -20.45 5.36 -15.98
CA LYS A 171 -19.57 6.49 -16.28
C LYS A 171 -18.11 6.06 -16.24
N ILE A 172 -17.32 6.74 -17.06
CA ILE A 172 -15.87 6.62 -17.12
C ILE A 172 -15.28 8.00 -16.92
N ASN A 173 -14.46 8.17 -15.89
CA ASN A 173 -13.70 9.39 -15.67
C ASN A 173 -12.61 9.54 -16.74
N TYR A 174 -12.28 10.77 -17.16
CA TYR A 174 -11.27 11.03 -18.19
C TYR A 174 -9.90 10.41 -17.84
N ASN A 175 -9.55 10.35 -16.56
CA ASN A 175 -8.41 9.56 -16.09
C ASN A 175 -8.86 8.15 -15.67
N THR A 176 -8.51 7.15 -16.47
CA THR A 176 -8.92 5.76 -16.30
C THR A 176 -7.90 4.90 -15.53
N THR A 177 -6.70 5.38 -15.22
CA THR A 177 -5.62 4.53 -14.64
C THR A 177 -6.03 3.77 -13.38
N SER A 178 -6.81 4.40 -12.50
CA SER A 178 -7.32 3.79 -11.27
C SER A 178 -8.70 3.15 -11.43
N PHE A 179 -9.26 3.07 -12.64
CA PHE A 179 -10.63 2.62 -12.84
C PHE A 179 -10.80 1.14 -12.44
N TRP A 180 -11.82 0.87 -11.63
CA TRP A 180 -12.17 -0.47 -11.18
C TRP A 180 -13.68 -0.53 -10.93
N PRO A 181 -14.47 -1.02 -11.88
CA PRO A 181 -15.93 -0.98 -11.77
C PRO A 181 -16.43 -2.01 -10.75
N ARG A 182 -17.34 -1.57 -9.86
CA ARG A 182 -18.16 -2.47 -9.05
C ARG A 182 -19.41 -2.89 -9.81
N ASP A 183 -20.11 -3.89 -9.28
CA ASP A 183 -21.40 -4.34 -9.83
C ASP A 183 -22.45 -3.21 -9.90
N GLU A 184 -22.32 -2.19 -9.05
CA GLU A 184 -23.15 -0.98 -9.00
C GLU A 184 -22.77 0.07 -10.07
N ASP A 185 -21.55 0.02 -10.63
CA ASP A 185 -21.12 0.89 -11.73
C ASP A 185 -21.38 0.26 -13.11
N ILE A 186 -21.87 -0.98 -13.15
CA ILE A 186 -22.17 -1.72 -14.38
C ILE A 186 -23.67 -1.67 -14.66
N LEU A 187 -24.03 -1.06 -15.78
CA LEU A 187 -25.40 -0.92 -16.27
C LEU A 187 -25.94 -2.20 -16.90
N GLY A 188 -25.06 -2.97 -17.54
CA GLY A 188 -25.37 -4.23 -18.21
C GLY A 188 -24.17 -4.77 -18.95
N TRP A 189 -24.38 -5.82 -19.73
CA TRP A 189 -23.35 -6.43 -20.56
C TRP A 189 -23.99 -7.15 -21.73
N TRP A 190 -23.29 -7.18 -22.86
CA TRP A 190 -23.55 -8.11 -23.94
C TRP A 190 -23.03 -9.49 -23.53
N GLY A 191 -23.82 -10.52 -23.80
CA GLY A 191 -23.42 -11.91 -23.66
C GLY A 191 -23.51 -12.60 -25.02
N CYS A 192 -22.41 -13.20 -25.46
CA CYS A 192 -22.31 -13.91 -26.73
C CYS A 192 -22.31 -15.43 -26.51
N THR A 193 -23.25 -16.14 -27.12
CA THR A 193 -23.29 -17.60 -27.18
C THR A 193 -22.80 -18.08 -28.53
N GLN A 194 -21.96 -19.13 -28.52
CA GLN A 194 -21.57 -19.79 -29.75
C GLN A 194 -22.72 -20.68 -30.23
N GLU A 195 -23.14 -20.46 -31.47
CA GLU A 195 -24.19 -21.22 -32.14
C GLU A 195 -23.60 -22.31 -33.04
N GLU A 196 -24.47 -23.06 -33.72
CA GLU A 196 -24.03 -24.08 -34.67
C GLU A 196 -23.11 -23.47 -35.73
N ASN A 197 -21.92 -24.04 -35.86
CA ASN A 197 -20.93 -23.60 -36.81
C ASN A 197 -21.43 -23.80 -38.24
N GLY A 198 -21.17 -22.82 -39.11
CA GLY A 198 -21.41 -22.96 -40.54
C GLY A 198 -20.29 -23.77 -41.19
N VAL A 199 -20.58 -24.31 -42.37
CA VAL A 199 -19.57 -24.96 -43.21
C VAL A 199 -19.42 -24.13 -44.48
N ILE A 200 -18.18 -23.77 -44.77
CA ILE A 200 -17.80 -23.09 -46.00
C ILE A 200 -16.88 -24.00 -46.81
N SER A 201 -17.06 -24.06 -48.12
CA SER A 201 -16.24 -24.88 -49.01
C SER A 201 -15.22 -24.03 -49.79
N PRO A 202 -14.13 -24.62 -50.32
CA PRO A 202 -13.12 -23.87 -51.08
C PRO A 202 -13.64 -23.08 -52.29
N SER A 203 -14.74 -23.52 -52.90
CA SER A 203 -15.42 -22.77 -53.95
C SER A 203 -15.95 -21.43 -53.47
N ASP A 204 -16.35 -21.36 -52.20
CA ASP A 204 -17.11 -20.27 -51.62
C ASP A 204 -16.20 -19.12 -51.20
N TRP A 205 -14.91 -19.36 -50.89
CA TRP A 205 -13.92 -18.29 -50.65
C TRP A 205 -12.95 -18.08 -51.81
N SER A 206 -13.23 -18.64 -52.98
CA SER A 206 -12.35 -18.55 -54.17
C SER A 206 -12.30 -17.15 -54.81
N SER A 207 -13.27 -16.30 -54.49
CA SER A 207 -13.35 -14.91 -54.95
C SER A 207 -14.23 -14.12 -53.99
N SER A 208 -14.14 -12.78 -54.04
CA SER A 208 -15.02 -11.92 -53.24
C SER A 208 -16.49 -12.19 -53.57
N ASP A 209 -16.87 -12.28 -54.85
CA ASP A 209 -18.26 -12.53 -55.26
C ASP A 209 -18.80 -13.88 -54.75
N ALA A 210 -17.97 -14.94 -54.76
CA ALA A 210 -18.35 -16.25 -54.22
C ALA A 210 -18.57 -16.18 -52.70
N LEU A 211 -17.71 -15.45 -51.99
CA LEU A 211 -17.81 -15.28 -50.55
C LEU A 211 -19.08 -14.52 -50.19
N GLN A 212 -19.40 -13.45 -50.94
CA GLN A 212 -20.63 -12.70 -50.75
C GLN A 212 -21.88 -13.53 -51.03
N ALA A 213 -21.84 -14.38 -52.04
CA ALA A 213 -22.95 -15.29 -52.35
C ALA A 213 -23.16 -16.30 -51.23
N TRP A 214 -22.09 -16.86 -50.65
CA TRP A 214 -22.17 -17.77 -49.51
C TRP A 214 -22.71 -17.06 -48.25
N ILE A 215 -22.18 -15.89 -47.90
CA ILE A 215 -22.63 -15.07 -46.76
C ILE A 215 -24.13 -14.79 -46.89
N SER A 216 -24.56 -14.32 -48.06
CA SER A 216 -25.96 -13.98 -48.34
C SER A 216 -26.91 -15.18 -48.30
N SER A 217 -26.38 -16.41 -48.39
CA SER A 217 -27.14 -17.65 -48.30
C SER A 217 -27.27 -18.20 -46.87
N GLN A 218 -26.51 -17.66 -45.91
CA GLN A 218 -26.55 -18.11 -44.52
C GLN A 218 -27.83 -17.63 -43.83
N ASN A 219 -28.66 -18.57 -43.38
CA ASN A 219 -29.88 -18.27 -42.61
C ASN A 219 -29.60 -17.79 -41.18
N PHE A 220 -28.38 -17.99 -40.68
CA PHE A 220 -27.95 -17.54 -39.35
C PHE A 220 -27.77 -16.02 -39.27
N LEU A 221 -27.26 -15.42 -40.34
CA LEU A 221 -27.21 -13.96 -40.47
C LEU A 221 -28.62 -13.46 -40.79
N SER A 222 -29.01 -12.30 -40.24
CA SER A 222 -30.42 -11.85 -40.30
C SER A 222 -31.00 -11.87 -41.72
N THR A 223 -32.25 -12.37 -41.81
CA THR A 223 -32.96 -12.61 -43.07
C THR A 223 -33.30 -11.34 -43.86
N ASN A 224 -33.20 -10.16 -43.22
CA ASN A 224 -33.35 -8.84 -43.84
C ASN A 224 -31.98 -8.20 -44.23
N ARG A 225 -31.09 -9.00 -44.84
CA ARG A 225 -30.05 -8.61 -45.83
C ARG A 225 -29.04 -7.48 -45.56
N THR A 226 -29.03 -6.81 -44.42
CA THR A 226 -27.95 -5.88 -44.11
C THR A 226 -26.97 -6.52 -43.14
N TRP A 227 -25.77 -6.73 -43.64
CA TRP A 227 -24.63 -7.19 -42.88
C TRP A 227 -23.44 -6.30 -43.23
N SER A 228 -22.49 -6.21 -42.30
CA SER A 228 -21.23 -5.51 -42.49
C SER A 228 -20.10 -6.51 -42.41
N GLU A 229 -19.21 -6.47 -43.38
CA GLU A 229 -18.04 -7.33 -43.44
C GLU A 229 -16.80 -6.54 -43.03
N GLY A 230 -15.94 -7.15 -42.23
CA GLY A 230 -14.53 -6.81 -42.11
C GLY A 230 -13.70 -7.97 -42.65
N SER A 231 -12.77 -7.69 -43.55
CA SER A 231 -11.89 -8.71 -44.14
C SER A 231 -10.49 -8.19 -44.45
N GLY A 232 -9.53 -9.12 -44.46
CA GLY A 232 -8.14 -8.84 -44.78
C GLY A 232 -7.91 -8.82 -46.29
N SER A 233 -6.87 -8.11 -46.74
CA SER A 233 -6.50 -8.02 -48.16
C SER A 233 -6.46 -9.40 -48.82
N TYR A 234 -7.11 -9.52 -49.99
CA TYR A 234 -7.02 -10.69 -50.85
C TYR A 234 -5.61 -10.78 -51.44
N ASP A 235 -4.79 -11.71 -50.97
CA ASP A 235 -3.51 -12.05 -51.60
C ASP A 235 -3.70 -13.31 -52.45
N ASN A 236 -3.28 -13.26 -53.72
CA ASN A 236 -3.47 -14.34 -54.71
C ASN A 236 -4.92 -14.87 -54.85
N GLY A 237 -5.94 -14.06 -54.58
CA GLY A 237 -7.36 -14.44 -54.75
C GLY A 237 -7.97 -15.19 -53.57
N THR A 238 -7.25 -15.36 -52.45
CA THR A 238 -7.78 -15.93 -51.21
C THR A 238 -7.92 -14.85 -50.14
N SER A 239 -9.10 -14.74 -49.51
CA SER A 239 -9.29 -13.91 -48.32
C SER A 239 -8.42 -14.45 -47.18
N ALA A 240 -7.80 -13.56 -46.40
CA ALA A 240 -7.08 -13.99 -45.18
C ALA A 240 -8.04 -14.51 -44.10
N GLY A 241 -9.31 -14.09 -44.16
CA GLY A 241 -10.38 -14.39 -43.23
C GLY A 241 -11.48 -13.32 -43.30
N PHE A 242 -12.61 -13.58 -42.67
CA PHE A 242 -13.69 -12.60 -42.57
C PHE A 242 -14.33 -12.58 -41.18
N LEU A 243 -14.91 -11.44 -40.87
CA LEU A 243 -15.93 -11.24 -39.83
C LEU A 243 -17.14 -10.62 -40.53
N VAL A 244 -18.29 -11.28 -40.46
CA VAL A 244 -19.57 -10.72 -40.90
C VAL A 244 -20.42 -10.46 -39.69
N MET A 245 -20.96 -9.25 -39.59
CA MET A 245 -21.82 -8.81 -38.49
C MET A 245 -23.20 -8.42 -39.02
N SER A 246 -24.25 -8.81 -38.32
CA SER A 246 -25.63 -8.44 -38.65
C SER A 246 -26.47 -8.21 -37.38
N ALA A 247 -27.61 -7.55 -37.55
CA ALA A 247 -28.58 -7.31 -36.48
C ALA A 247 -29.92 -7.97 -36.83
N SER A 248 -30.63 -8.46 -35.80
CA SER A 248 -31.93 -9.13 -35.94
C SER A 248 -33.03 -8.25 -36.55
N ASP A 249 -33.09 -6.96 -36.18
CA ASP A 249 -34.10 -6.01 -36.67
C ASP A 249 -33.49 -4.63 -37.03
N GLU A 250 -33.90 -4.08 -38.17
CA GLU A 250 -33.53 -2.73 -38.65
C GLU A 250 -34.63 -1.70 -38.37
N THR A 251 -35.19 -1.67 -37.17
CA THR A 251 -36.25 -0.70 -36.85
C THR A 251 -35.69 0.52 -36.11
N ASN A 252 -36.25 1.70 -36.39
CA ASN A 252 -35.96 2.95 -35.66
C ASN A 252 -36.76 3.06 -34.35
N ASP A 253 -37.46 2.00 -33.94
CA ASP A 253 -38.22 1.97 -32.70
C ASP A 253 -37.26 1.90 -31.49
N LEU A 254 -37.74 2.27 -30.29
CA LEU A 254 -36.97 2.17 -29.03
C LEU A 254 -36.80 0.71 -28.59
N GLN A 255 -36.26 -0.14 -29.47
CA GLN A 255 -36.04 -1.55 -29.24
C GLN A 255 -34.57 -1.90 -29.52
N GLN A 256 -34.05 -2.75 -28.68
CA GLN A 256 -32.70 -3.26 -28.84
C GLN A 256 -32.71 -4.46 -29.79
N TRP A 257 -31.69 -4.55 -30.65
CA TRP A 257 -31.50 -5.65 -31.57
C TRP A 257 -30.54 -6.69 -30.99
N ASP A 258 -30.80 -7.97 -31.27
CA ASP A 258 -29.82 -9.04 -31.12
C ASP A 258 -28.76 -8.97 -32.22
N PHE A 259 -27.52 -9.25 -31.86
CA PHE A 259 -26.36 -9.24 -32.76
C PHE A 259 -26.01 -10.66 -33.20
N HIS A 260 -25.68 -10.82 -34.48
CA HIS A 260 -25.13 -12.07 -34.99
C HIS A 260 -23.80 -11.82 -35.70
N ALA A 261 -22.82 -12.68 -35.45
CA ALA A 261 -21.54 -12.67 -36.13
C ALA A 261 -21.17 -14.04 -36.68
N ALA A 262 -20.63 -14.07 -37.90
CA ALA A 262 -19.97 -15.24 -38.48
C ALA A 262 -18.49 -14.92 -38.69
N ILE A 263 -17.61 -15.74 -38.14
CA ILE A 263 -16.17 -15.52 -38.12
C ILE A 263 -15.45 -16.69 -38.75
N LEU A 264 -14.46 -16.41 -39.58
CA LEU A 264 -13.49 -17.40 -40.03
C LEU A 264 -12.12 -16.75 -40.24
N TYR A 265 -11.14 -17.16 -39.42
CA TYR A 265 -9.75 -16.75 -39.57
C TYR A 265 -8.81 -17.82 -38.98
N PRO A 266 -7.74 -18.21 -39.69
CA PRO A 266 -7.43 -17.88 -41.08
C PRO A 266 -8.28 -18.70 -42.07
N ILE A 267 -8.50 -18.17 -43.27
CA ILE A 267 -9.02 -18.97 -44.40
C ILE A 267 -7.83 -19.55 -45.15
N SER A 268 -7.63 -20.86 -45.05
CA SER A 268 -6.54 -21.54 -45.76
C SER A 268 -6.86 -23.00 -46.05
N GLY A 269 -6.30 -23.52 -47.14
CA GLY A 269 -6.41 -24.93 -47.52
C GLY A 269 -7.44 -25.21 -48.61
N ASN A 270 -7.62 -26.51 -48.89
CA ASN A 270 -8.46 -27.03 -49.97
C ASN A 270 -9.58 -27.96 -49.45
N SER A 271 -9.90 -27.87 -48.16
CA SER A 271 -10.94 -28.64 -47.49
C SER A 271 -11.95 -27.70 -46.86
N ASP A 272 -13.17 -28.18 -46.65
CA ASP A 272 -14.20 -27.41 -45.97
C ASP A 272 -13.72 -26.91 -44.60
N LEU A 273 -14.10 -25.68 -44.27
CA LEU A 273 -13.77 -25.02 -43.01
C LEU A 273 -15.04 -24.73 -42.21
N SER A 274 -14.90 -24.75 -40.90
CA SER A 274 -15.99 -24.47 -39.96
C SER A 274 -15.94 -23.00 -39.56
N THR A 275 -17.04 -22.27 -39.69
CA THR A 275 -17.15 -20.89 -39.22
C THR A 275 -17.56 -20.88 -37.75
N SER A 276 -17.06 -19.90 -37.00
CA SER A 276 -17.50 -19.66 -35.63
C SER A 276 -18.66 -18.66 -35.66
N ASN A 277 -19.86 -19.14 -35.34
CA ASN A 277 -21.07 -18.35 -35.35
C ASN A 277 -21.42 -17.93 -33.91
N TYR A 278 -21.71 -16.65 -33.70
CA TYR A 278 -22.04 -16.10 -32.39
C TYR A 278 -23.34 -15.30 -32.44
N GLN A 279 -24.23 -15.58 -31.50
CA GLN A 279 -25.40 -14.76 -31.20
C GLN A 279 -25.14 -14.00 -29.90
N CYS A 280 -25.30 -12.68 -29.92
CA CYS A 280 -25.11 -11.86 -28.74
C CYS A 280 -26.38 -11.09 -28.39
N SER A 281 -26.71 -11.08 -27.11
CA SER A 281 -27.86 -10.35 -26.57
C SER A 281 -27.42 -9.49 -25.40
N LEU A 282 -28.08 -8.34 -25.21
CA LEU A 282 -27.81 -7.49 -24.06
C LEU A 282 -28.60 -7.95 -22.85
N THR A 283 -27.89 -8.16 -21.75
CA THR A 283 -28.47 -8.34 -20.43
C THR A 283 -28.31 -7.06 -19.59
N ARG A 284 -29.41 -6.59 -19.01
CA ARG A 284 -29.37 -5.46 -18.05
C ARG A 284 -28.91 -5.93 -16.68
N SER A 285 -28.12 -5.08 -16.02
CA SER A 285 -27.67 -5.32 -14.66
C SER A 285 -28.86 -5.24 -13.69
N PRO A 286 -29.01 -6.19 -12.75
CA PRO A 286 -29.99 -6.09 -11.67
C PRO A 286 -29.84 -4.83 -10.82
N ASN A 287 -28.63 -4.25 -10.78
CA ASN A 287 -28.32 -3.04 -10.01
C ASN A 287 -28.69 -1.74 -10.74
N ALA A 288 -29.05 -1.81 -12.04
CA ALA A 288 -29.44 -0.66 -12.85
C ALA A 288 -30.80 -0.91 -13.56
N PRO A 289 -31.90 -1.21 -12.83
CA PRO A 289 -33.16 -1.62 -13.43
C PRO A 289 -33.85 -0.51 -14.24
N HIS A 290 -33.51 0.75 -13.97
CA HIS A 290 -34.07 1.93 -14.65
C HIS A 290 -33.31 2.32 -15.91
N TRP A 291 -32.14 1.73 -16.15
CA TRP A 291 -31.38 2.03 -17.35
C TRP A 291 -32.05 1.43 -18.58
N LEU A 292 -32.21 2.29 -19.59
CA LEU A 292 -32.64 1.91 -20.93
C LEU A 292 -31.40 1.96 -21.85
N PRO A 293 -31.06 0.85 -22.52
CA PRO A 293 -29.96 0.83 -23.46
C PRO A 293 -30.16 1.88 -24.57
N PRO A 294 -29.09 2.60 -24.96
CA PRO A 294 -29.17 3.57 -26.04
C PRO A 294 -29.46 2.89 -27.37
N ILE A 295 -30.16 3.61 -28.25
CA ILE A 295 -30.51 3.12 -29.59
C ILE A 295 -29.38 3.44 -30.54
N MET A 296 -28.95 2.43 -31.29
CA MET A 296 -27.87 2.53 -32.27
C MET A 296 -28.37 2.07 -33.63
N PRO A 297 -28.29 2.90 -34.69
CA PRO A 297 -28.61 2.48 -36.05
C PRO A 297 -27.71 1.32 -36.47
N ALA A 298 -28.28 0.12 -36.67
CA ALA A 298 -27.51 -1.10 -36.86
C ALA A 298 -26.57 -1.04 -38.08
N VAL A 299 -27.06 -0.62 -39.24
CA VAL A 299 -26.26 -0.58 -40.49
C VAL A 299 -25.03 0.32 -40.37
N ASP A 300 -25.23 1.58 -39.99
CA ASP A 300 -24.15 2.56 -39.90
C ASP A 300 -23.17 2.19 -38.77
N THR A 301 -23.68 1.65 -37.66
CA THR A 301 -22.86 1.21 -36.54
C THR A 301 -21.99 0.01 -36.93
N LEU A 302 -22.59 -1.05 -37.47
CA LEU A 302 -21.83 -2.25 -37.83
C LEU A 302 -20.83 -1.97 -38.96
N GLY A 303 -21.20 -1.13 -39.93
CA GLY A 303 -20.30 -0.74 -41.02
C GLY A 303 -19.10 0.08 -40.55
N ASN A 304 -19.24 0.93 -39.53
CA ASN A 304 -18.12 1.71 -38.99
C ASN A 304 -17.13 0.85 -38.17
N TRP A 305 -17.61 -0.26 -37.62
CA TRP A 305 -16.85 -1.08 -36.67
C TRP A 305 -16.34 -2.39 -37.23
N SER A 306 -16.79 -2.83 -38.42
CA SER A 306 -16.45 -4.14 -38.98
C SER A 306 -14.95 -4.34 -39.18
N ASP A 307 -14.25 -3.34 -39.71
CA ASP A 307 -12.80 -3.40 -39.91
C ASP A 307 -12.03 -3.48 -38.58
N LEU A 308 -12.41 -2.66 -37.59
CA LEU A 308 -11.79 -2.69 -36.27
C LEU A 308 -12.04 -4.02 -35.57
N ALA A 309 -13.28 -4.51 -35.62
CA ALA A 309 -13.67 -5.76 -35.02
C ALA A 309 -12.91 -6.93 -35.67
N TYR A 310 -12.78 -6.94 -37.00
CA TYR A 310 -11.98 -7.93 -37.70
C TYR A 310 -10.51 -7.87 -37.29
N GLY A 311 -9.91 -6.67 -37.22
CA GLY A 311 -8.52 -6.50 -36.76
C GLY A 311 -8.29 -7.04 -35.34
N ILE A 312 -9.22 -6.79 -34.40
CA ILE A 312 -9.14 -7.34 -33.03
C ILE A 312 -9.21 -8.87 -33.05
N ILE A 313 -10.11 -9.44 -33.87
CA ILE A 313 -10.31 -10.88 -34.00
C ILE A 313 -9.08 -11.57 -34.61
N GLN A 314 -8.39 -10.96 -35.58
CA GLN A 314 -7.17 -11.52 -36.17
C GLN A 314 -6.06 -11.78 -35.14
N ASP A 315 -5.95 -10.93 -34.11
CA ASP A 315 -4.95 -11.03 -33.05
C ASP A 315 -5.44 -11.83 -31.83
N THR A 316 -6.62 -12.47 -31.93
CA THR A 316 -7.27 -13.19 -30.84
C THR A 316 -7.34 -14.69 -31.13
N ASP A 317 -7.19 -15.52 -30.09
CA ASP A 317 -7.40 -16.96 -30.20
C ASP A 317 -8.92 -17.25 -30.38
N PRO A 318 -9.32 -18.18 -31.28
CA PRO A 318 -10.73 -18.52 -31.52
C PRO A 318 -11.59 -18.75 -30.28
N ASP A 319 -11.03 -19.29 -29.20
CA ASP A 319 -11.75 -19.53 -27.94
C ASP A 319 -12.23 -18.23 -27.27
N TYR A 320 -11.67 -17.07 -27.65
CA TYR A 320 -11.96 -15.75 -27.08
C TYR A 320 -12.70 -14.81 -28.03
N TYR A 321 -13.10 -15.27 -29.23
CA TYR A 321 -13.85 -14.44 -30.17
C TYR A 321 -15.14 -13.88 -29.57
N GLY A 322 -15.92 -14.72 -28.87
CA GLY A 322 -17.13 -14.28 -28.17
C GLY A 322 -16.85 -13.14 -27.17
N PHE A 323 -15.81 -13.28 -26.34
CA PHE A 323 -15.43 -12.26 -25.36
C PHE A 323 -15.01 -10.93 -26.01
N GLN A 324 -14.31 -10.97 -27.16
CA GLN A 324 -13.96 -9.74 -27.87
C GLN A 324 -15.17 -9.06 -28.50
N LEU A 325 -16.11 -9.84 -29.07
CA LEU A 325 -17.38 -9.31 -29.56
C LEU A 325 -18.17 -8.62 -28.43
N GLU A 326 -18.23 -9.22 -27.24
CA GLU A 326 -18.84 -8.60 -26.05
C GLU A 326 -18.19 -7.26 -25.72
N ASN A 327 -16.86 -7.17 -25.69
CA ASN A 327 -16.15 -5.91 -25.40
C ASN A 327 -16.44 -4.83 -26.43
N ILE A 328 -16.49 -5.20 -27.71
CA ILE A 328 -16.81 -4.29 -28.82
C ILE A 328 -18.24 -3.76 -28.67
N LEU A 329 -19.22 -4.64 -28.47
CA LEU A 329 -20.64 -4.29 -28.34
C LEU A 329 -20.91 -3.48 -27.06
N ASN A 330 -20.28 -3.84 -25.94
CA ASN A 330 -20.32 -3.05 -24.72
C ASN A 330 -19.77 -1.64 -24.98
N GLY A 331 -18.64 -1.53 -25.67
CA GLY A 331 -18.03 -0.26 -26.03
C GLY A 331 -18.90 0.61 -26.93
N MET A 332 -19.46 0.03 -28.00
CA MET A 332 -20.43 0.71 -28.88
C MET A 332 -21.60 1.31 -28.08
N THR A 333 -22.15 0.51 -27.17
CA THR A 333 -23.29 0.92 -26.33
C THR A 333 -22.92 2.10 -25.42
N MET A 334 -21.73 2.05 -24.81
CA MET A 334 -21.24 3.15 -23.98
C MET A 334 -21.02 4.44 -24.77
N ILE A 335 -20.45 4.32 -25.97
CA ILE A 335 -20.14 5.44 -26.84
C ILE A 335 -21.45 6.13 -27.30
N ALA A 336 -22.42 5.36 -27.79
CA ALA A 336 -23.72 5.88 -28.21
C ALA A 336 -24.49 6.55 -27.07
N GLY A 337 -24.56 5.89 -25.90
CA GLY A 337 -25.24 6.42 -24.71
C GLY A 337 -24.57 7.65 -24.11
N SER A 338 -23.28 7.84 -24.38
CA SER A 338 -22.56 9.05 -24.00
C SER A 338 -22.80 10.26 -24.89
N GLY A 339 -23.55 10.12 -26.00
CA GLY A 339 -23.64 11.17 -27.02
C GLY A 339 -22.29 11.42 -27.70
N ASN A 340 -21.45 10.39 -27.70
CA ASN A 340 -20.05 10.39 -28.11
C ASN A 340 -19.17 11.51 -27.51
N THR A 341 -19.40 11.94 -26.26
CA THR A 341 -18.60 12.96 -25.58
C THR A 341 -17.73 12.41 -24.45
N ILE A 342 -16.61 13.08 -24.19
CA ILE A 342 -15.63 12.76 -23.13
C ILE A 342 -15.55 13.83 -22.04
N HIS A 343 -16.34 14.90 -22.16
CA HIS A 343 -16.33 16.04 -21.24
C HIS A 343 -17.74 16.35 -20.74
N THR A 344 -18.42 15.30 -20.28
CA THR A 344 -19.72 15.43 -19.63
C THR A 344 -19.49 15.65 -18.14
N GLU A 345 -20.08 16.71 -17.60
CA GLU A 345 -20.17 16.96 -16.17
C GLU A 345 -21.45 16.30 -15.62
N LEU A 346 -21.39 15.75 -14.41
CA LEU A 346 -22.56 15.16 -13.77
C LEU A 346 -23.53 16.26 -13.33
N PRO A 347 -24.85 16.09 -13.53
CA PRO A 347 -25.83 16.96 -12.90
C PRO A 347 -25.74 16.81 -11.38
N SER A 348 -26.16 17.85 -10.64
CA SER A 348 -25.95 17.96 -9.19
C SER A 348 -26.62 16.87 -8.35
N ASP A 349 -27.63 16.19 -8.91
CA ASP A 349 -28.42 15.12 -8.31
C ASP A 349 -27.88 13.71 -8.61
N ALA A 350 -26.92 13.57 -9.54
CA ALA A 350 -26.31 12.29 -9.87
C ALA A 350 -25.20 11.88 -8.89
N ARG A 351 -24.91 10.57 -8.79
CA ARG A 351 -23.83 10.03 -7.95
C ARG A 351 -22.48 10.59 -8.43
N GLN A 352 -21.88 11.44 -7.61
CA GLN A 352 -20.60 12.12 -7.89
C GLN A 352 -19.36 11.22 -7.78
N THR A 353 -19.53 9.94 -7.45
CA THR A 353 -18.43 9.00 -7.27
C THR A 353 -18.53 7.80 -8.22
N TYR A 354 -17.38 7.24 -8.58
CA TYR A 354 -17.22 5.98 -9.30
C TYR A 354 -16.22 5.09 -8.55
N SER A 355 -16.29 3.78 -8.77
CA SER A 355 -15.35 2.86 -8.13
C SER A 355 -13.96 2.91 -8.77
N CYS A 356 -12.94 2.94 -7.91
CA CYS A 356 -11.55 3.01 -8.33
C CYS A 356 -10.65 2.21 -7.37
N VAL A 357 -9.41 1.97 -7.79
CA VAL A 357 -8.34 1.48 -6.94
C VAL A 357 -7.40 2.60 -6.54
N LEU A 358 -7.14 2.71 -5.24
CA LEU A 358 -6.17 3.64 -4.67
C LEU A 358 -5.07 2.86 -3.96
N SER A 359 -3.87 3.43 -3.93
CA SER A 359 -2.81 2.92 -3.06
C SER A 359 -3.15 3.26 -1.62
N GLY A 360 -3.35 2.23 -0.81
CA GLY A 360 -3.49 2.34 0.63
C GLY A 360 -2.32 1.68 1.35
N THR A 361 -2.38 1.72 2.67
CA THR A 361 -1.42 1.12 3.58
C THR A 361 -2.09 0.07 4.43
N GLN A 362 -1.48 -1.11 4.48
CA GLN A 362 -1.80 -2.17 5.42
C GLN A 362 -0.78 -2.12 6.57
N ILE A 363 -1.29 -2.04 7.80
CA ILE A 363 -0.52 -2.02 9.05
C ILE A 363 -0.81 -3.34 9.78
N GLY A 364 0.22 -4.16 9.98
CA GLY A 364 0.12 -5.37 10.79
C GLY A 364 -0.13 -5.07 12.27
N LEU A 365 -0.88 -5.94 12.95
CA LEU A 365 -1.15 -5.85 14.38
C LEU A 365 0.14 -5.81 15.21
N GLU A 366 1.22 -6.43 14.71
CA GLU A 366 2.54 -6.47 15.34
C GLU A 366 3.07 -5.07 15.65
N ILE A 367 2.84 -4.11 14.75
CA ILE A 367 3.21 -2.71 14.97
C ILE A 367 2.41 -2.15 16.16
N LEU A 368 1.11 -2.39 16.21
CA LEU A 368 0.27 -1.90 17.32
C LEU A 368 0.62 -2.57 18.66
N VAL A 369 0.95 -3.86 18.65
CA VAL A 369 1.40 -4.59 19.84
C VAL A 369 2.74 -4.05 20.33
N LEU A 370 3.71 -3.81 19.43
CA LEU A 370 4.98 -3.19 19.78
C LEU A 370 4.79 -1.81 20.42
N LEU A 371 3.91 -0.99 19.83
CA LEU A 371 3.55 0.31 20.40
C LEU A 371 2.96 0.18 21.81
N ALA A 372 1.98 -0.72 21.99
CA ALA A 372 1.35 -0.96 23.28
C ALA A 372 2.35 -1.43 24.34
N VAL A 373 3.28 -2.32 23.99
CA VAL A 373 4.32 -2.81 24.90
C VAL A 373 5.25 -1.68 25.35
N LEU A 374 5.69 -0.80 24.45
CA LEU A 374 6.55 0.33 24.81
C LEU A 374 5.83 1.32 25.71
N VAL A 375 4.58 1.65 25.40
CA VAL A 375 3.75 2.53 26.23
C VAL A 375 3.55 1.91 27.62
N PHE A 376 3.30 0.60 27.68
CA PHE A 376 3.18 -0.11 28.94
C PHE A 376 4.48 -0.08 29.77
N ILE A 377 5.64 -0.29 29.14
CA ILE A 377 6.95 -0.19 29.82
C ILE A 377 7.16 1.21 30.36
N LEU A 378 6.91 2.24 29.55
CA LEU A 378 7.06 3.64 29.94
C LEU A 378 6.16 3.98 31.15
N LEU A 379 4.87 3.65 31.07
CA LEU A 379 3.92 3.86 32.16
C LEU A 379 4.32 3.07 33.41
N SER A 380 4.79 1.84 33.27
CA SER A 380 5.25 1.03 34.41
C SER A 380 6.42 1.68 35.15
N ILE A 381 7.40 2.25 34.42
CA ILE A 381 8.53 2.94 35.04
C ILE A 381 8.06 4.22 35.74
N ILE A 382 7.19 5.01 35.10
CA ILE A 382 6.63 6.24 35.67
C ILE A 382 5.83 5.93 36.94
N LEU A 383 4.94 4.95 36.89
CA LEU A 383 4.10 4.55 38.03
C LEU A 383 4.97 3.99 39.18
N ALA A 384 5.99 3.18 38.87
CA ALA A 384 6.92 2.69 39.89
C ALA A 384 7.69 3.84 40.56
N ASP A 385 8.08 4.87 39.78
CA ASP A 385 8.76 6.03 40.34
C ASP A 385 7.83 6.91 41.19
N LEU A 386 6.61 7.16 40.73
CA LEU A 386 5.58 7.92 41.45
C LEU A 386 5.18 7.22 42.75
N TYR A 387 4.91 5.92 42.69
CA TYR A 387 4.55 5.11 43.85
C TYR A 387 5.63 5.21 44.94
N ALA A 388 6.89 5.06 44.54
CA ALA A 388 7.99 5.20 45.46
C ALA A 388 8.08 6.63 46.02
N LEU A 389 7.94 7.67 45.18
CA LEU A 389 7.97 9.07 45.63
C LEU A 389 6.91 9.35 46.70
N VAL A 390 5.68 8.85 46.53
CA VAL A 390 4.57 9.02 47.50
C VAL A 390 4.92 8.41 48.87
N ILE A 391 5.47 7.19 48.91
CA ILE A 391 5.87 6.54 50.17
C ILE A 391 6.93 7.38 50.89
N TYR A 392 7.94 7.87 50.18
CA TYR A 392 9.03 8.61 50.80
C TYR A 392 8.67 10.03 51.22
N TRP A 393 7.72 10.66 50.53
CA TRP A 393 7.12 11.91 50.98
C TRP A 393 6.46 11.73 52.35
N ARG A 394 5.74 10.62 52.53
CA ARG A 394 5.10 10.27 53.80
C ARG A 394 6.12 10.01 54.92
N ASP A 395 7.27 9.42 54.61
CA ASP A 395 8.31 9.08 55.58
C ASP A 395 9.26 10.25 55.92
N GLY A 396 9.11 11.42 55.29
CA GLY A 396 9.93 12.62 55.58
C GLY A 396 11.43 12.46 55.28
N THR A 397 11.83 11.38 54.61
CA THR A 397 13.23 11.02 54.34
C THR A 397 13.77 11.65 53.05
N HIS A 398 12.93 12.34 52.28
CA HIS A 398 13.30 12.96 51.01
C HIS A 398 14.46 13.98 51.16
N SER A 399 14.54 14.72 52.26
CA SER A 399 15.56 15.74 52.48
C SER A 399 16.96 15.20 52.80
N ARG A 400 17.11 13.89 53.08
CA ARG A 400 18.41 13.25 53.40
C ARG A 400 19.12 12.66 52.18
N VAL A 401 18.56 12.82 50.98
CA VAL A 401 19.12 12.28 49.76
C VAL A 401 20.27 13.17 49.29
N ARG A 402 21.52 12.78 49.56
CA ARG A 402 22.68 13.30 48.80
C ARG A 402 22.59 12.78 47.36
N GLU A 403 23.02 13.58 46.40
CA GLU A 403 23.18 13.14 45.01
C GLU A 403 24.14 11.95 44.99
N ILE A 404 23.68 10.80 44.49
CA ILE A 404 24.57 9.65 44.25
C ILE A 404 25.07 9.79 42.83
N PRO A 405 26.39 9.65 42.60
CA PRO A 405 26.92 9.75 41.26
C PRO A 405 26.54 8.52 40.45
N LEU A 406 25.82 8.73 39.36
CA LEU A 406 25.38 7.65 38.47
C LEU A 406 25.56 7.99 37.00
N GLY A 407 25.44 9.27 36.65
CA GLY A 407 25.89 9.76 35.35
C GLY A 407 27.40 9.89 35.33
N TYR A 408 27.98 9.87 34.11
CA TYR A 408 29.41 10.16 33.92
C TYR A 408 29.80 11.52 34.49
N LEU A 409 28.96 12.54 34.29
CA LEU A 409 29.14 13.89 34.85
C LEU A 409 29.13 13.87 36.38
N ASP A 410 28.18 13.17 37.01
CA ASP A 410 28.13 13.09 38.47
C ASP A 410 29.41 12.41 39.02
N TRP A 411 29.86 11.33 38.38
CA TRP A 411 31.08 10.61 38.77
C TRP A 411 32.35 11.45 38.56
N GLN A 412 32.41 12.24 37.49
CA GLN A 412 33.50 13.19 37.25
C GLN A 412 33.50 14.28 38.32
N LEU A 413 32.34 14.85 38.65
CA LEU A 413 32.20 15.88 39.66
C LEU A 413 32.62 15.37 41.04
N ASP A 414 32.17 14.19 41.43
CA ASP A 414 32.56 13.61 42.72
C ASP A 414 34.03 13.22 42.75
N ALA A 415 34.62 12.77 41.64
CA ALA A 415 36.06 12.55 41.55
C ALA A 415 36.86 13.84 41.75
N VAL A 416 36.44 14.95 41.14
CA VAL A 416 37.08 16.28 41.32
C VAL A 416 36.86 16.81 42.73
N ARG A 417 35.66 16.69 43.30
CA ARG A 417 35.36 17.11 44.68
C ARG A 417 36.23 16.37 45.70
N GLU A 418 36.43 15.08 45.50
CA GLU A 418 37.28 14.26 46.36
C GLU A 418 38.76 14.63 46.19
N ALA A 419 39.22 14.75 44.94
CA ALA A 419 40.58 15.17 44.59
C ALA A 419 40.96 16.53 45.21
N THR A 420 40.10 17.53 45.06
CA THR A 420 40.33 18.91 45.51
C THR A 420 39.95 19.14 46.97
N SER A 421 39.34 18.15 47.64
CA SER A 421 38.67 18.30 48.95
C SER A 421 37.63 19.43 49.01
N ASN A 422 37.17 19.93 47.86
CA ASN A 422 36.23 21.04 47.77
C ASN A 422 34.82 20.55 47.40
N ARG A 423 33.95 20.43 48.41
CA ARG A 423 32.56 19.98 48.23
C ARG A 423 31.62 21.04 47.64
N ALA A 424 32.06 22.28 47.48
CA ALA A 424 31.24 23.37 46.92
C ALA A 424 31.27 23.43 45.39
N LEU A 425 32.11 22.63 44.73
CA LEU A 425 32.21 22.59 43.27
C LEU A 425 30.91 22.14 42.61
N SER A 426 30.53 22.82 41.53
CA SER A 426 29.37 22.52 40.70
C SER A 426 29.77 21.90 39.36
N GLU A 427 28.82 21.32 38.63
CA GLU A 427 29.07 20.74 37.30
C GLU A 427 29.68 21.75 36.32
N ARG A 428 29.38 23.05 36.47
CA ARG A 428 29.92 24.11 35.61
C ARG A 428 31.42 24.33 35.81
N ASP A 429 31.95 23.96 36.97
CA ASP A 429 33.36 24.17 37.33
C ASP A 429 34.26 23.07 36.74
N LEU A 430 33.69 21.95 36.27
CA LEU A 430 34.43 20.83 35.66
C LEU A 430 35.28 21.25 34.46
N GLY A 431 34.86 22.27 33.70
CA GLY A 431 35.61 22.77 32.55
C GLY A 431 37.00 23.33 32.89
N ARG A 432 37.28 23.59 34.17
CA ARG A 432 38.58 24.07 34.66
C ARG A 432 39.52 22.93 35.04
N PHE A 433 39.09 21.67 34.95
CA PHE A 433 39.87 20.52 35.38
C PHE A 433 40.14 19.58 34.21
N GLY A 434 41.38 19.10 34.11
CA GLY A 434 41.83 18.12 33.14
C GLY A 434 42.28 16.82 33.82
N PHE A 435 42.12 15.70 33.13
CA PHE A 435 42.64 14.40 33.57
C PHE A 435 43.86 14.03 32.71
N GLY A 436 44.99 13.72 33.34
CA GLY A 436 46.22 13.47 32.59
C GLY A 436 47.30 12.75 33.39
N TRP A 437 48.37 12.38 32.68
CA TRP A 437 49.58 11.85 33.32
C TRP A 437 50.35 12.97 34.02
N ILE A 438 50.85 12.64 35.21
CA ILE A 438 51.79 13.47 35.97
C ILE A 438 53.16 12.84 35.76
N ASP A 439 53.91 13.39 34.79
CA ASP A 439 55.15 12.80 34.25
C ASP A 439 56.22 12.54 35.32
N ASP A 440 56.30 13.39 36.34
CA ASP A 440 57.29 13.28 37.42
C ASP A 440 57.05 12.07 38.35
N LYS A 441 55.87 11.45 38.32
CA LYS A 441 55.46 10.43 39.31
C LYS A 441 54.85 9.16 38.73
N GLN A 442 54.78 9.06 37.40
CA GLN A 442 54.10 7.97 36.70
C GLN A 442 52.70 7.64 37.27
N SER A 443 51.93 8.67 37.60
CA SER A 443 50.58 8.51 38.14
C SER A 443 49.55 9.29 37.33
N LEU A 444 48.31 8.79 37.33
CA LEU A 444 47.17 9.49 36.78
C LEU A 444 46.60 10.44 37.85
N GLY A 445 46.24 11.66 37.44
CA GLY A 445 45.71 12.66 38.37
C GLY A 445 44.86 13.72 37.70
N ILE A 446 44.24 14.56 38.53
CA ILE A 446 43.42 15.71 38.10
C ILE A 446 44.26 16.98 38.22
N LYS A 447 44.35 17.74 37.13
CA LYS A 447 45.06 19.02 37.02
C LYS A 447 44.04 20.15 36.87
N GLU A 448 44.32 21.31 37.47
CA GLU A 448 43.55 22.52 37.21
C GLU A 448 44.18 23.26 36.03
N LEU A 449 43.36 23.49 35.01
CA LEU A 449 43.72 24.14 33.76
C LEU A 449 43.68 25.66 34.00
N SER A 450 44.78 26.23 34.47
CA SER A 450 44.98 27.68 34.54
C SER A 450 45.75 28.17 33.30
N SER A 451 45.51 29.41 32.87
CA SER A 451 46.01 29.95 31.59
C SER A 451 47.53 29.99 31.43
N ASP A 452 48.32 29.82 32.51
CA ASP A 452 49.78 29.94 32.44
C ASP A 452 50.57 28.90 33.26
N VAL A 453 49.93 28.05 34.08
CA VAL A 453 50.61 26.96 34.82
C VAL A 453 49.66 25.78 35.06
N ASP A 454 50.01 24.60 34.54
CA ASP A 454 49.36 23.32 34.88
C ASP A 454 49.71 22.94 36.32
N ARG A 455 48.86 23.33 37.28
CA ARG A 455 49.06 22.95 38.69
C ARG A 455 48.32 21.65 38.97
N ALA A 456 49.06 20.61 39.37
CA ALA A 456 48.46 19.38 39.87
C ALA A 456 47.69 19.68 41.16
N VAL A 457 46.40 19.35 41.20
CA VAL A 457 45.54 19.60 42.37
C VAL A 457 45.38 18.35 43.23
N SER A 458 45.50 17.15 42.65
CA SER A 458 45.56 15.90 43.42
C SER A 458 46.27 14.77 42.68
N GLU A 459 46.91 13.88 43.45
CA GLU A 459 47.44 12.60 42.96
C GLU A 459 46.43 11.47 43.23
N VAL A 460 46.08 10.69 42.21
CA VAL A 460 45.46 9.37 42.44
C VAL A 460 46.59 8.34 42.38
N VAL A 461 47.14 8.00 43.56
CA VAL A 461 48.09 6.89 43.65
C VAL A 461 47.32 5.59 43.45
N ILE A 462 47.31 5.07 42.23
CA ILE A 462 46.89 3.70 41.97
C ILE A 462 47.99 2.81 42.55
N GLN A 463 47.85 2.43 43.83
CA GLN A 463 48.69 1.38 44.38
C GLN A 463 48.40 0.11 43.58
N ASN A 464 49.39 -0.34 42.80
CA ASN A 464 49.36 -1.65 42.19
C ASN A 464 49.12 -2.68 43.29
N ALA A 465 48.00 -3.40 43.20
CA ALA A 465 47.77 -4.54 44.07
C ALA A 465 48.98 -5.50 43.97
N PRO A 466 49.48 -6.06 45.09
CA PRO A 466 50.56 -7.03 45.03
C PRO A 466 50.10 -8.20 44.15
N LYS A 467 50.90 -8.52 43.13
CA LYS A 467 50.72 -9.72 42.30
C LYS A 467 50.61 -10.93 43.23
N LYS A 468 49.48 -11.64 43.16
CA LYS A 468 49.39 -13.02 43.63
C LYS A 468 49.69 -13.95 42.49
#